data_AF-A0A2N6BTT3-F1
#
_entry.id   AF-A0A2N6BTT3-F1
#
_cell.length_a   1.000
_cell.length_b   1.000
_cell.length_c   1.000
_cell.angle_alpha   90.00
_cell.angle_beta   90.00
_cell.angle_gamma   90.00
#
_symmetry.space_group_name_H-M   'P 1'
#
loop_
_entity.id
_entity.type
_entity.pdbx_description
1 polymer ?
#
loop_
_entity_poly.entity_id
_entity_poly.type
_entity_poly.pdbx_seq_one_letter_code
_entity_poly.pdbx_strand_id
1 'polypeptide(L)'
;MKRVLGAKEVYSNIQKLKGFRTKRELADFFCVSPSAISDWVNRNKDTIPAKKLAEASHRHNIRWQWLSYGELPPYEEKVIERSTGIELAPSEVELLGKIKGSPAFRQAVERMMGLDEHCIKLVASVAQSMGERNKETAKKSVAADSRVLREKRKITPFGNHW
;
A
#
# COMPACT_ATOMS: atom_id res chain seq x y z
N MET A 1 6.99 21.12 -16.69
CA MET A 1 7.63 21.30 -15.36
C MET A 1 6.54 21.23 -14.30
N LYS A 2 6.76 20.52 -13.19
CA LYS A 2 5.79 20.47 -12.07
C LYS A 2 5.80 21.81 -11.32
N ARG A 3 4.62 22.33 -10.96
CA ARG A 3 4.47 23.56 -10.18
C ARG A 3 4.92 23.31 -8.74
N VAL A 4 5.94 24.02 -8.28
CA VAL A 4 6.35 24.02 -6.87
C VAL A 4 5.36 24.89 -6.09
N LEU A 5 4.92 24.41 -4.92
CA LEU A 5 4.04 25.15 -4.02
C LEU A 5 4.74 26.40 -3.46
N GLY A 6 3.98 27.47 -3.32
CA GLY A 6 4.44 28.67 -2.62
C GLY A 6 4.56 28.44 -1.12
N ALA A 7 5.37 29.24 -0.42
CA ALA A 7 5.58 29.15 1.02
C ALA A 7 4.25 29.19 1.81
N LYS A 8 3.31 30.05 1.40
CA LYS A 8 1.96 30.14 1.96
C LYS A 8 1.16 28.85 1.81
N GLU A 9 1.21 28.22 0.64
CA GLU A 9 0.50 26.97 0.35
C GLU A 9 1.09 25.83 1.20
N VAL A 10 2.43 25.70 1.24
CA VAL A 10 3.12 24.71 2.08
C VAL A 10 2.76 24.89 3.55
N TYR A 11 2.71 26.13 4.03
CA TYR A 11 2.37 26.42 5.42
C TYR A 11 0.92 26.04 5.75
N SER A 12 -0.03 26.41 4.88
CA SER A 12 -1.43 26.02 5.05
C SER A 12 -1.59 24.49 5.11
N ASN A 13 -0.85 23.77 4.26
CA ASN A 13 -0.85 22.30 4.27
C ASN A 13 -0.30 21.73 5.57
N ILE A 14 0.84 22.24 6.06
CA ILE A 14 1.44 21.79 7.33
C ILE A 14 0.52 22.12 8.51
N GLN A 15 -0.10 23.30 8.52
CA GLN A 15 -1.09 23.68 9.54
C GLN A 15 -2.26 22.70 9.58
N LYS A 16 -2.81 22.32 8.42
CA LYS A 16 -3.88 21.32 8.34
C LYS A 16 -3.41 19.93 8.80
N LEU A 17 -2.19 19.53 8.47
CA LEU A 17 -1.66 18.20 8.78
C LEU A 17 -1.33 18.03 10.26
N LYS A 18 -0.68 19.02 10.87
CA LYS A 18 -0.19 18.95 12.26
C LYS A 18 -1.06 19.71 13.26
N GLY A 19 -2.04 20.47 12.77
CA GLY A 19 -2.92 21.29 13.62
C GLY A 19 -2.26 22.56 14.13
N PHE A 20 -1.16 23.02 13.52
CA PHE A 20 -0.44 24.19 13.98
C PHE A 20 -1.28 25.46 13.84
N ARG A 21 -1.28 26.28 14.89
CA ARG A 21 -2.03 27.55 14.93
C ARG A 21 -1.10 28.75 14.94
N THR A 22 0.15 28.56 15.39
CA THR A 22 1.09 29.65 15.57
C THR A 22 2.25 29.60 14.59
N LYS A 23 2.79 30.79 14.26
CA LYS A 23 3.99 30.91 13.43
C LYS A 23 5.23 30.31 14.10
N ARG A 24 5.23 30.26 15.43
CA ARG A 24 6.32 29.72 16.23
C ARG A 24 6.42 28.22 16.08
N GLU A 25 5.31 27.50 16.17
CA GLU A 25 5.24 26.05 15.92
C GLU A 25 5.78 25.69 14.53
N LEU A 26 5.47 26.51 13.53
CA LEU A 26 5.98 26.32 12.18
C LEU A 26 7.48 26.59 12.07
N ALA A 27 7.98 27.62 12.77
CA ALA A 27 9.41 27.90 12.85
C ALA A 27 10.17 26.75 13.52
N ASP A 28 9.59 26.19 14.59
CA ASP A 28 10.11 25.02 15.28
C ASP A 28 10.10 23.78 14.38
N PHE A 29 9.05 23.58 13.58
CA PHE A 29 8.95 22.50 12.60
C PHE A 29 10.13 22.52 11.60
N PHE A 30 10.47 23.70 11.07
CA PHE A 30 11.61 23.89 10.16
C PHE A 30 12.96 24.06 10.88
N CYS A 31 12.99 24.10 12.22
CA CYS A 31 14.13 24.54 13.04
C CYS A 31 14.80 25.83 12.53
N VAL A 32 14.00 26.87 12.38
CA VAL A 32 14.46 28.22 12.01
C VAL A 32 13.86 29.26 12.95
N SER A 33 14.33 30.50 12.87
CA SER A 33 13.70 31.60 13.59
C SER A 33 12.34 31.98 12.97
N PRO A 34 11.38 32.48 13.77
CA PRO A 34 10.12 33.01 13.24
C PRO A 34 10.30 34.13 12.21
N SER A 35 11.42 34.85 12.28
CA SER A 35 11.81 35.87 11.30
C SER A 35 12.07 35.24 9.93
N ALA A 36 12.80 34.12 9.86
CA ALA A 36 13.06 33.43 8.59
C ALA A 36 11.75 32.97 7.92
N ILE A 37 10.79 32.47 8.70
CA ILE A 37 9.44 32.12 8.22
C ILE A 37 8.72 33.35 7.63
N SER A 38 8.87 34.53 8.28
CA SER A 38 8.34 35.80 7.76
C SER A 38 8.95 36.18 6.43
N ASP A 39 10.26 36.00 6.30
CA ASP A 39 11.00 36.39 5.11
C ASP A 39 10.63 35.51 3.91
N TRP A 40 10.44 34.19 4.10
CA TRP A 40 10.03 33.29 3.03
C TRP A 40 8.62 33.60 2.50
N VAL A 41 7.69 34.00 3.37
CA VAL A 41 6.29 34.28 3.01
C VAL A 41 6.10 35.67 2.41
N ASN A 42 6.74 36.69 3.01
CA ASN A 42 6.44 38.09 2.70
C ASN A 42 7.54 38.77 1.86
N ARG A 43 8.81 38.39 2.01
CA ARG A 43 9.94 39.12 1.39
C ARG A 43 10.52 38.40 0.16
N ASN A 44 10.71 37.09 0.23
CA ASN A 44 11.38 36.29 -0.80
C ASN A 44 10.40 35.58 -1.75
N LYS A 45 9.46 36.33 -2.33
CA LYS A 45 8.55 35.84 -3.39
C LYS A 45 7.83 34.52 -3.08
N ASP A 46 7.39 34.33 -1.84
CA ASP A 46 6.62 33.15 -1.42
C ASP A 46 7.34 31.82 -1.71
N THR A 47 8.66 31.75 -1.46
CA THR A 47 9.48 30.59 -1.78
C THR A 47 10.24 30.08 -0.55
N ILE A 48 10.16 28.76 -0.29
CA ILE A 48 10.92 28.10 0.78
C ILE A 48 12.22 27.52 0.19
N PRO A 49 13.38 27.70 0.86
CA PRO A 49 14.62 27.06 0.43
C PRO A 49 14.47 25.52 0.36
N ALA A 50 14.82 24.93 -0.78
CA ALA A 50 14.70 23.48 -1.01
C ALA A 50 15.42 22.64 0.07
N LYS A 51 16.60 23.10 0.53
CA LYS A 51 17.35 22.46 1.62
C LYS A 51 16.53 22.36 2.91
N LYS A 52 15.79 23.42 3.27
CA LYS A 52 14.94 23.43 4.47
C LYS A 52 13.71 22.54 4.32
N LEU A 53 13.17 22.47 3.12
CA LEU A 53 12.08 21.54 2.80
C LEU A 53 12.52 20.07 2.95
N ALA A 54 13.72 19.73 2.44
CA ALA A 54 14.29 18.38 2.53
C ALA A 54 14.63 18.00 3.98
N GLU A 55 15.24 18.92 4.74
CA GLU A 55 15.52 18.72 6.18
C GLU A 55 14.24 18.45 6.97
N ALA A 56 13.17 19.23 6.72
CA ALA A 56 11.88 19.04 7.38
C ALA A 56 11.18 17.74 6.96
N SER A 57 11.23 17.39 5.67
CA SER A 57 10.72 16.13 5.13
C SER A 57 11.35 14.94 5.85
N HIS A 58 12.68 14.92 5.97
CA HIS A 58 13.39 13.83 6.63
C HIS A 58 13.09 13.78 8.14
N ARG A 59 13.15 14.91 8.84
CA ARG A 59 12.95 14.97 10.29
C ARG A 59 11.56 14.50 10.73
N HIS A 60 10.53 14.89 9.99
CA HIS A 60 9.14 14.61 10.34
C HIS A 60 8.58 13.37 9.63
N ASN A 61 9.43 12.67 8.87
CA ASN A 61 9.05 11.55 8.01
C ASN A 61 7.85 11.86 7.11
N ILE A 62 7.85 13.07 6.52
CA ILE A 62 6.81 13.53 5.60
C ILE A 62 7.38 13.46 4.20
N ARG A 63 6.61 12.94 3.23
CA ARG A 63 7.04 12.85 1.84
C ARG A 63 7.37 14.23 1.29
N TRP A 64 8.55 14.34 0.68
CA TRP A 64 8.99 15.59 0.10
C TRP A 64 8.04 16.06 -1.01
N GLN A 65 7.50 15.13 -1.83
CA GLN A 65 6.57 15.47 -2.93
C GLN A 65 5.29 16.16 -2.42
N TRP A 66 4.81 15.76 -1.25
CA TRP A 66 3.65 16.39 -0.64
C TRP A 66 3.98 17.81 -0.15
N LEU A 67 5.17 17.98 0.46
CA LEU A 67 5.63 19.30 0.89
C LEU A 67 5.94 20.25 -0.28
N SER A 68 6.52 19.76 -1.38
CA SER A 68 6.98 20.59 -2.50
C SER A 68 5.93 20.80 -3.58
N TYR A 69 5.07 19.81 -3.83
CA TYR A 69 4.09 19.83 -4.93
C TYR A 69 2.64 19.67 -4.46
N GLY A 70 2.40 19.27 -3.21
CA GLY A 70 1.07 18.94 -2.71
C GLY A 70 0.51 17.63 -3.30
N GLU A 71 1.36 16.84 -3.95
CA GLU A 71 1.02 15.54 -4.54
C GLU A 71 1.32 14.40 -3.57
N LEU A 72 0.62 13.28 -3.74
CA LEU A 72 0.74 12.06 -2.91
C LEU A 72 0.29 12.28 -1.45
N PRO A 73 0.00 11.22 -0.69
CA PRO A 73 -0.26 11.36 0.74
C PRO A 73 0.99 11.86 1.49
N PRO A 74 0.81 12.60 2.61
CA PRO A 74 1.90 13.19 3.40
C PRO A 74 2.86 12.16 3.99
N TYR A 75 2.38 10.94 4.26
CA TYR A 75 3.18 9.86 4.82
C TYR A 75 3.31 8.71 3.82
N GLU A 76 4.37 7.93 3.98
CA GLU A 76 4.43 6.63 3.33
C GLU A 76 3.36 5.70 3.91
N GLU A 77 2.55 5.09 3.05
CA GLU A 77 1.65 4.04 3.50
C GLU A 77 2.53 2.90 4.02
N LYS A 78 2.50 2.68 5.33
CA LYS A 78 3.07 1.49 5.94
C LYS A 78 2.34 0.29 5.37
N VAL A 79 3.05 -0.56 4.63
CA VAL A 79 2.48 -1.81 4.13
C VAL A 79 2.52 -2.78 5.29
N ILE A 80 1.36 -3.02 5.90
CA ILE A 80 1.22 -4.08 6.91
C ILE A 80 1.38 -5.40 6.17
N GLU A 81 2.45 -6.14 6.44
CA GLU A 81 2.60 -7.49 5.91
C GLU A 81 1.57 -8.38 6.63
N ARG A 82 0.42 -8.60 5.97
CA ARG A 82 -0.77 -9.23 6.55
C ARG A 82 -0.52 -10.64 7.12
N SER A 83 0.59 -11.29 6.73
CA SER A 83 0.93 -12.64 7.20
C SER A 83 1.58 -12.70 8.58
N THR A 84 2.17 -11.60 9.07
CA THR A 84 2.90 -11.60 10.35
C THR A 84 2.38 -10.57 11.35
N GLY A 85 1.54 -9.62 10.90
CA GLY A 85 1.04 -8.52 11.74
C GLY A 85 2.11 -7.49 12.11
N ILE A 86 3.27 -7.55 11.45
CA ILE A 86 4.40 -6.64 11.68
C ILE A 86 4.25 -5.44 10.76
N GLU A 87 4.30 -4.23 11.33
CA GLU A 87 4.38 -2.98 10.58
C GLU A 87 5.79 -2.82 10.01
N LEU A 88 5.91 -2.82 8.68
CA LEU A 88 7.18 -2.60 7.99
C LEU A 88 7.08 -1.36 7.10
N ALA A 89 8.17 -0.61 7.02
CA ALA A 89 8.34 0.46 6.04
C ALA A 89 8.47 -0.14 4.62
N PRO A 90 8.17 0.62 3.55
CA PRO A 90 8.23 0.11 2.17
C PRO A 90 9.61 -0.47 1.78
N SER A 91 10.70 0.18 2.23
CA SER A 91 12.07 -0.29 2.02
C SER A 91 12.36 -1.61 2.75
N GLU A 92 11.79 -1.80 3.93
CA GLU A 92 11.94 -3.03 4.71
C GLU A 92 11.18 -4.18 4.07
N VAL A 93 10.01 -3.94 3.48
CA VAL A 93 9.26 -4.94 2.71
C VAL A 93 10.05 -5.39 1.47
N GLU A 94 10.70 -4.45 0.77
CA GLU A 94 11.54 -4.78 -0.38
C GLU A 94 12.75 -5.64 0.03
N LEU A 95 13.42 -5.28 1.13
CA LEU A 95 14.52 -6.05 1.70
C LEU A 95 14.06 -7.44 2.15
N LEU A 96 12.91 -7.52 2.81
CA LEU A 96 12.31 -8.77 3.22
C LEU A 96 11.98 -9.66 2.02
N GLY A 97 11.48 -9.08 0.92
CA GLY A 97 11.27 -9.79 -0.34
C GLY A 97 12.56 -10.36 -0.91
N LYS A 98 13.64 -9.57 -0.93
CA LYS A 98 14.98 -10.02 -1.36
C LYS A 98 15.54 -11.12 -0.46
N ILE A 99 15.36 -11.01 0.85
CA ILE A 99 15.78 -12.02 1.83
C ILE A 99 14.98 -13.31 1.65
N LYS A 100 13.64 -13.23 1.56
CA LYS A 100 12.75 -14.39 1.30
C LYS A 100 13.09 -15.09 -0.02
N GLY A 101 13.53 -14.34 -1.03
CA GLY A 101 13.97 -14.88 -2.32
C GLY A 101 15.37 -15.50 -2.31
N SER A 102 16.17 -15.26 -1.27
CA SER A 102 17.55 -15.75 -1.18
C SER A 102 17.60 -17.27 -1.00
N PRO A 103 18.44 -18.00 -1.77
CA PRO A 103 18.65 -19.44 -1.59
C PRO A 103 19.14 -19.81 -0.19
N ALA A 104 19.96 -18.95 0.42
CA ALA A 104 20.47 -19.14 1.77
C ALA A 104 19.37 -19.05 2.82
N PHE A 105 18.42 -18.12 2.65
CA PHE A 105 17.26 -17.99 3.53
C PHE A 105 16.33 -19.20 3.39
N ARG A 106 16.05 -19.66 2.16
CA ARG A 106 15.28 -20.90 1.96
C ARG A 106 15.93 -22.10 2.61
N GLN A 107 17.22 -22.34 2.38
CA GLN A 107 17.94 -23.45 3.02
C GLN A 107 17.95 -23.33 4.55
N ALA A 108 18.09 -22.12 5.10
CA ALA A 108 18.02 -21.91 6.54
C ALA A 108 16.62 -22.21 7.09
N VAL A 109 15.56 -21.75 6.42
CA VAL A 109 14.16 -22.04 6.81
C VAL A 109 13.85 -23.53 6.70
N GLU A 110 14.31 -24.21 5.63
CA GLU A 110 14.18 -25.66 5.45
C GLU A 110 14.87 -26.42 6.59
N ARG A 111 16.08 -26.01 6.96
CA ARG A 111 16.82 -26.60 8.10
C ARG A 111 16.17 -26.31 9.45
N MET A 112 15.65 -25.10 9.66
CA MET A 112 15.02 -24.69 10.92
C MET A 112 13.62 -25.30 11.11
N MET A 113 12.84 -25.45 10.04
CA MET A 113 11.49 -26.02 10.12
C MET A 113 11.47 -27.55 10.05
N GLY A 114 12.64 -28.20 9.93
CA GLY A 114 12.74 -29.66 9.92
C GLY A 114 11.93 -30.32 8.81
N LEU A 115 11.62 -29.59 7.74
CA LEU A 115 10.85 -30.09 6.61
C LEU A 115 11.81 -30.87 5.71
N ASP A 116 11.92 -32.16 6.01
CA ASP A 116 12.57 -33.12 5.13
C ASP A 116 11.94 -33.04 3.72
N GLU A 117 12.75 -33.31 2.70
CA GLU A 117 12.37 -33.25 1.28
C GLU A 117 11.10 -34.08 1.01
N HIS A 118 10.91 -35.15 1.79
CA HIS A 118 9.72 -36.00 1.79
C HIS A 118 8.45 -35.25 2.25
N CYS A 119 8.54 -34.46 3.33
CA CYS A 119 7.42 -33.68 3.86
C CYS A 119 7.01 -32.55 2.89
N ILE A 120 7.98 -31.93 2.21
CA ILE A 120 7.71 -30.91 1.17
C ILE A 120 6.94 -31.55 0.00
N LYS A 121 7.36 -32.73 -0.46
CA LYS A 121 6.68 -33.48 -1.52
C LYS A 121 5.28 -33.92 -1.12
N LEU A 122 5.08 -34.34 0.14
CA LEU A 122 3.77 -34.67 0.69
C LEU A 122 2.83 -33.46 0.72
N VAL A 123 3.29 -32.32 1.23
CA VAL A 123 2.48 -31.09 1.28
C VAL A 123 2.13 -30.60 -0.13
N ALA A 124 3.08 -30.65 -1.07
CA ALA A 124 2.83 -30.31 -2.47
C ALA A 124 1.79 -31.24 -3.12
N SER A 125 1.89 -32.55 -2.87
CA SER A 125 0.93 -33.55 -3.35
C SER A 125 -0.47 -33.35 -2.77
N VAL A 126 -0.57 -33.05 -1.46
CA VAL A 126 -1.84 -32.75 -0.79
C VAL A 126 -2.47 -31.47 -1.34
N ALA A 127 -1.68 -30.42 -1.58
CA ALA A 127 -2.16 -29.17 -2.18
C ALA A 127 -2.69 -29.38 -3.61
N GLN A 128 -2.00 -30.20 -4.42
CA GLN A 128 -2.46 -30.58 -5.76
C GLN A 128 -3.77 -31.38 -5.70
N SER A 129 -3.87 -32.37 -4.81
CA SER A 129 -5.10 -33.16 -4.61
C SER A 129 -6.29 -32.31 -4.17
N MET A 130 -6.07 -31.30 -3.33
CA MET A 130 -7.12 -30.36 -2.92
C MET A 130 -7.53 -29.43 -4.07
N GLY A 131 -6.58 -28.98 -4.89
CA GLY A 131 -6.86 -28.16 -6.08
C GLY A 131 -7.65 -28.91 -7.15
N GLU A 132 -7.37 -30.20 -7.35
CA GLU A 132 -8.09 -31.07 -8.27
C GLU A 132 -9.52 -31.35 -7.78
N ARG A 133 -9.70 -31.64 -6.47
CA ARG A 133 -11.03 -31.78 -5.88
C ARG A 133 -11.89 -30.53 -6.03
N ASN A 134 -11.30 -29.33 -5.88
CA ASN A 134 -12.02 -28.07 -6.10
C ASN A 134 -12.39 -27.83 -7.57
N LYS A 135 -11.58 -28.29 -8.53
CA LYS A 135 -11.93 -28.22 -9.97
C LYS A 135 -13.04 -29.21 -10.32
N GLU A 136 -13.08 -30.37 -9.67
CA GLU A 136 -14.07 -31.42 -9.90
C GLU A 136 -15.43 -31.09 -9.27
N THR A 137 -15.44 -30.49 -8.08
CA THR A 137 -16.67 -29.93 -7.48
C THR A 137 -17.21 -28.74 -8.27
N ALA A 138 -16.34 -27.86 -8.79
CA ALA A 138 -16.74 -26.77 -9.67
C ALA A 138 -17.31 -27.25 -11.03
N LYS A 139 -16.80 -28.35 -11.60
CA LYS A 139 -17.38 -28.95 -12.81
C LYS A 139 -18.73 -29.61 -12.56
N LYS A 140 -18.94 -30.27 -11.41
CA LYS A 140 -20.23 -30.87 -11.04
C LYS A 140 -21.32 -29.82 -10.76
N SER A 141 -20.99 -28.67 -10.17
CA SER A 141 -21.98 -27.60 -9.96
C SER A 141 -22.46 -26.97 -11.27
N VAL A 142 -21.55 -26.73 -12.23
CA VAL A 142 -21.90 -26.19 -13.57
C VAL A 142 -22.72 -27.21 -14.40
N ALA A 143 -22.45 -28.51 -14.25
CA ALA A 143 -23.23 -29.57 -14.89
C ALA A 143 -24.63 -29.74 -14.29
N ALA A 144 -24.80 -29.48 -12.98
CA ALA A 144 -26.11 -29.49 -12.33
C ALA A 144 -26.98 -28.30 -12.78
N ASP A 145 -26.39 -27.11 -12.88
CA ASP A 145 -27.10 -25.87 -13.25
C ASP A 145 -27.59 -25.89 -14.72
N SER A 146 -26.79 -26.46 -15.62
CA SER A 146 -27.16 -26.66 -17.03
C SER A 146 -28.25 -27.73 -17.25
N ARG A 147 -28.43 -28.68 -16.30
CA ARG A 147 -29.52 -29.68 -16.33
C ARG A 147 -30.86 -29.06 -15.93
N VAL A 148 -30.86 -28.19 -14.92
CA VAL A 148 -32.06 -27.44 -14.46
C VAL A 148 -32.59 -26.49 -15.55
N LEU A 149 -31.71 -25.87 -16.34
CA LEU A 149 -32.08 -25.02 -17.48
C LEU A 149 -32.68 -25.79 -18.67
N ARG A 150 -32.38 -27.10 -18.80
CA ARG A 150 -32.91 -27.95 -19.89
C ARG A 150 -34.29 -28.52 -19.56
N GLU A 151 -34.58 -28.76 -18.28
CA GLU A 151 -35.89 -29.22 -17.79
C GLU A 151 -36.98 -28.14 -17.97
N LYS A 152 -36.65 -26.86 -17.72
CA LYS A 152 -37.59 -25.73 -17.81
C LYS A 152 -38.04 -25.38 -19.24
N ARG A 153 -37.40 -25.90 -20.29
CA ARG A 153 -37.79 -25.66 -21.69
C ARG A 153 -38.79 -26.67 -22.26
N LYS A 154 -39.22 -27.68 -21.49
CA LYS A 154 -40.16 -28.70 -21.95
C LYS A 154 -41.61 -28.51 -21.48
N ILE A 155 -41.93 -27.42 -20.80
CA ILE A 155 -43.30 -27.15 -20.33
C ILE A 155 -43.77 -25.81 -20.91
N THR A 156 -44.33 -25.86 -22.11
CA THR A 156 -45.33 -24.89 -22.56
C THR A 156 -46.49 -25.68 -23.14
N PRO A 157 -47.64 -25.81 -22.44
CA PRO A 157 -48.87 -26.15 -23.11
C PRO A 157 -49.44 -24.86 -23.73
N PHE A 158 -49.91 -25.02 -24.97
CA PHE A 158 -50.86 -24.20 -25.71
C PHE A 158 -51.67 -23.17 -24.90
N GLY A 159 -51.84 -21.97 -25.46
CA GLY A 159 -52.88 -21.04 -25.00
C GLY A 159 -52.89 -19.68 -25.68
N ASN A 160 -53.85 -19.52 -26.60
CA ASN A 160 -54.60 -18.30 -26.95
C ASN A 160 -54.11 -17.42 -28.11
N HIS A 161 -54.63 -17.74 -29.30
CA HIS A 161 -55.16 -16.73 -30.21
C HIS A 161 -56.68 -16.95 -30.39
N TRP A 162 -57.40 -15.82 -30.38
CA TRP A 162 -58.85 -15.58 -30.57
C TRP A 162 -59.71 -15.67 -29.31
#